data_AF-A0A9E5QXV0-F1
#
_entry.id   AF-A0A9E5QXV0-F1
#
_cell.length_a   1.000
_cell.length_b   1.000
_cell.length_c   1.000
_cell.angle_alpha   90.00
_cell.angle_beta   90.00
_cell.angle_gamma   90.00
#
_symmetry.space_group_name_H-M   'P 1'
#
loop_
_entity.id
_entity.type
_entity.pdbx_description
1 polymer ?
#
loop_
_entity_poly.entity_id
_entity_poly.type
_entity_poly.pdbx_seq_one_letter_code
_entity_poly.pdbx_strand_id
1 'polypeptide(L)'
;MKKIVVPYDFSEIARQALAYAGFLAKVIKAELVVAHVLEQGHRQFVRTNARHDARLEQEYLAYVREAVTRHIQKSLSALELEARLATPP
;
A
#
# COMPACT_ATOMS: atom_id res chain seq x y z
N MET A 1 2.13 16.84 -14.53
CA MET A 1 2.68 15.76 -13.69
C MET A 1 1.84 14.51 -13.92
N LYS A 2 2.42 13.34 -14.21
CA LYS A 2 1.66 12.09 -14.44
C LYS A 2 1.66 11.27 -13.15
N LYS A 3 0.49 10.84 -12.69
CA LYS A 3 0.31 10.00 -11.50
C LYS A 3 -0.47 8.75 -11.85
N ILE A 4 -0.09 7.62 -11.28
CA ILE A 4 -0.85 6.37 -11.31
C ILE A 4 -1.27 6.07 -9.86
N VAL A 5 -2.58 5.98 -9.62
CA VAL A 5 -3.12 5.60 -8.31
C VAL A 5 -3.52 4.14 -8.36
N VAL A 6 -3.04 3.35 -7.41
CA VAL A 6 -3.37 1.92 -7.27
C VAL A 6 -4.06 1.69 -5.94
N PRO A 7 -5.34 1.32 -5.92
CA PRO A 7 -5.99 0.83 -4.71
C PRO A 7 -5.37 -0.51 -4.30
N TYR A 8 -5.13 -0.69 -3.01
CA TYR A 8 -4.49 -1.89 -2.48
C TYR A 8 -5.23 -2.40 -1.26
N ASP A 9 -5.70 -3.64 -1.31
CA ASP A 9 -6.51 -4.31 -0.27
C ASP A 9 -5.86 -5.63 0.21
N PHE A 10 -4.57 -5.85 -0.11
CA PHE A 10 -3.82 -7.07 0.18
C PHE A 10 -4.28 -8.34 -0.56
N SER A 11 -5.25 -8.24 -1.47
CA SER A 11 -5.61 -9.36 -2.33
C SER A 11 -4.49 -9.67 -3.34
N GLU A 12 -4.47 -10.91 -3.80
CA GLU A 12 -3.57 -11.35 -4.87
C GLU A 12 -3.78 -10.53 -6.17
N ILE A 13 -5.03 -10.13 -6.44
CA ILE A 13 -5.37 -9.28 -7.59
C ILE A 13 -4.74 -7.89 -7.43
N ALA A 14 -4.85 -7.27 -6.25
CA ALA A 14 -4.24 -5.98 -5.97
C ALA A 14 -2.69 -6.05 -6.04
N ARG A 15 -2.10 -7.18 -5.64
CA ARG A 15 -0.65 -7.44 -5.79
C ARG A 15 -0.22 -7.39 -7.26
N GLN A 16 -0.96 -8.06 -8.14
CA GLN A 16 -0.69 -8.06 -9.58
C GLN A 16 -0.91 -6.67 -10.20
N ALA A 17 -1.98 -5.98 -9.81
CA ALA A 17 -2.26 -4.62 -10.26
C ALA A 17 -1.14 -3.64 -9.86
N LEU A 18 -0.61 -3.78 -8.63
CA LEU A 18 0.52 -3.00 -8.15
C LEU A 18 1.80 -3.26 -8.97
N ALA A 19 2.08 -4.52 -9.30
CA ALA A 19 3.22 -4.89 -10.16
C ALA A 19 3.13 -4.20 -11.52
N TYR A 20 1.98 -4.33 -12.19
CA TYR A 20 1.73 -3.75 -13.50
C TYR A 20 1.81 -2.22 -13.48
N ALA A 21 1.20 -1.59 -12.48
CA ALA A 21 1.25 -0.16 -12.30
C ALA A 21 2.66 0.36 -12.02
N GLY A 22 3.47 -0.38 -11.25
CA GLY A 22 4.88 -0.06 -11.02
C GLY A 22 5.71 -0.14 -12.29
N PHE A 23 5.50 -1.17 -13.11
CA PHE A 23 6.12 -1.27 -14.44
C PHE A 23 5.72 -0.09 -15.32
N LEU A 24 4.41 0.19 -15.43
CA LEU A 24 3.91 1.28 -16.25
C LEU A 24 4.46 2.63 -15.78
N ALA A 25 4.47 2.88 -14.46
CA ALA A 25 5.02 4.10 -13.86
C ALA A 25 6.50 4.32 -14.25
N LYS A 26 7.31 3.26 -14.26
CA LYS A 26 8.70 3.30 -14.74
C LYS A 26 8.78 3.69 -16.22
N VAL A 27 7.96 3.05 -17.08
CA VAL A 27 7.93 3.31 -18.53
C VAL A 27 7.52 4.75 -18.85
N ILE A 28 6.46 5.26 -18.23
CA ILE A 28 5.91 6.59 -18.54
C ILE A 28 6.46 7.71 -17.66
N LYS A 29 7.42 7.41 -16.77
CA LYS A 29 8.00 8.31 -15.76
C LYS A 29 6.92 9.01 -14.92
N ALA A 30 5.98 8.22 -14.40
CA ALA A 30 4.90 8.69 -13.53
C ALA A 30 5.20 8.41 -12.05
N GLU A 31 4.66 9.24 -11.17
CA GLU A 31 4.59 8.95 -9.74
C GLU A 31 3.59 7.82 -9.49
N LEU A 32 4.01 6.78 -8.76
CA LEU A 32 3.12 5.71 -8.31
C LEU A 32 2.61 6.04 -6.91
N VAL A 33 1.30 6.13 -6.77
CA VAL A 33 0.61 6.37 -5.49
C VAL A 33 -0.17 5.12 -5.13
N VAL A 34 0.13 4.51 -3.98
CA VAL A 34 -0.62 3.37 -3.46
C VAL A 34 -1.62 3.83 -2.42
N ALA A 35 -2.89 3.48 -2.58
CA ALA A 35 -3.99 3.88 -1.71
C ALA A 35 -4.57 2.65 -1.00
N HIS A 36 -4.44 2.61 0.32
CA HIS A 36 -5.09 1.61 1.17
C HIS A 36 -6.23 2.25 1.95
N VAL A 37 -7.44 1.70 1.84
CA VAL A 37 -8.63 2.21 2.52
C VAL A 37 -8.83 1.44 3.82
N LEU A 38 -8.93 2.15 4.94
CA LEU A 38 -9.25 1.56 6.23
C LEU A 38 -10.77 1.48 6.40
N GLU A 39 -11.27 0.28 6.71
CA GLU A 39 -12.70 0.08 6.95
C GLU A 39 -13.18 0.83 8.21
N GLN A 40 -14.44 1.27 8.19
CA GLN A 40 -15.02 2.07 9.27
C GLN A 40 -15.03 1.35 10.62
N GLY A 41 -15.10 0.01 10.62
CA GLY A 41 -15.06 -0.81 11.85
C GLY A 41 -13.79 -0.57 12.68
N HIS A 42 -12.65 -0.35 12.03
CA HIS A 42 -11.39 -0.01 12.71
C HIS A 42 -11.44 1.36 13.38
N ARG A 43 -12.05 2.36 12.71
CA ARG A 43 -12.21 3.70 13.27
C ARG A 43 -13.20 3.72 14.42
N GLN A 44 -14.29 2.95 14.31
CA GLN A 44 -15.30 2.85 15.35
C GLN A 44 -14.74 2.13 16.58
N PHE A 45 -13.97 1.06 16.42
CA PHE A 45 -13.30 0.38 17.54
C PHE A 45 -12.38 1.33 18.34
N VAL A 46 -11.57 2.13 17.65
CA VAL A 46 -10.71 3.14 18.28
C VAL A 46 -11.55 4.20 19.00
N ARG A 47 -12.59 4.73 18.35
CA ARG A 47 -13.46 5.78 18.93
C ARG A 47 -14.31 5.30 20.09
N THR A 48 -14.75 4.05 20.08
CA THR A 48 -15.61 3.49 21.13
C THR A 48 -14.80 3.10 22.36
N ASN A 49 -13.57 2.61 22.20
CA ASN A 49 -12.73 2.16 23.31
C ASN A 49 -11.80 3.25 23.87
N ALA A 50 -11.39 4.22 23.06
CA ALA A 50 -10.70 5.42 23.53
C ALA A 50 -11.72 6.53 23.73
N ARG A 51 -11.94 6.95 24.98
CA ARG A 51 -12.71 8.17 25.29
C ARG A 51 -12.03 9.37 24.62
N HIS A 52 -12.39 9.68 23.38
CA HIS A 52 -12.00 10.86 22.59
C HIS A 52 -10.55 11.37 22.78
N ASP A 53 -9.54 10.50 22.69
CA ASP A 53 -8.15 10.95 22.64
C ASP A 53 -7.68 11.00 21.18
N ALA A 54 -7.63 12.21 20.61
CA ALA A 54 -7.13 12.45 19.26
C ALA A 54 -5.71 11.95 19.05
N ARG A 55 -4.90 11.88 20.12
CA ARG A 55 -3.54 11.35 20.08
C ARG A 55 -3.53 9.85 19.80
N LEU A 56 -4.42 9.08 20.43
CA LEU A 56 -4.52 7.64 20.18
C LEU A 56 -4.97 7.34 18.75
N GLU A 57 -5.90 8.11 18.17
CA GLU A 57 -6.28 7.96 16.76
C GLU A 57 -5.07 8.23 15.84
N GLN A 58 -4.26 9.26 16.14
CA GLN A 58 -3.05 9.56 15.37
C GLN A 58 -1.98 8.46 15.48
N GLU A 59 -1.70 7.97 16.68
CA GLU A 59 -0.74 6.89 16.92
C GLU A 59 -1.17 5.60 16.20
N TYR A 60 -2.47 5.28 16.24
CA TYR A 60 -3.04 4.14 15.52
C TYR A 60 -2.89 4.30 14.00
N LEU A 61 -3.23 5.45 13.44
CA LEU A 61 -3.09 5.70 12.00
C LEU A 61 -1.62 5.65 11.55
N ALA A 62 -0.69 6.13 12.38
CA ALA A 62 0.74 6.03 12.11
C ALA A 62 1.22 4.57 12.09
N TYR A 63 0.82 3.78 13.09
CA TYR A 63 1.12 2.35 13.14
C TYR A 63 0.58 1.60 11.92
N VAL A 64 -0.69 1.83 11.56
CA VAL A 64 -1.31 1.20 10.39
C VAL A 64 -0.60 1.61 9.10
N ARG A 65 -0.29 2.89 8.94
CA ARG A 65 0.48 3.38 7.78
C ARG A 65 1.83 2.69 7.68
N GLU A 66 2.55 2.53 8.78
CA GLU A 66 3.85 1.85 8.79
C GLU A 66 3.71 0.37 8.41
N ALA A 67 2.74 -0.33 9.00
CA ALA A 67 2.48 -1.74 8.70
C ALA A 67 2.11 -1.96 7.22
N VAL A 68 1.22 -1.13 6.67
CA VAL A 68 0.81 -1.15 5.25
C VAL A 68 2.01 -0.86 4.35
N THR A 69 2.80 0.16 4.68
CA THR A 69 3.99 0.55 3.90
C THR A 69 4.99 -0.59 3.84
N ARG A 70 5.29 -1.21 4.99
CA ARG A 70 6.21 -2.35 5.09
C ARG A 70 5.73 -3.53 4.26
N HIS A 71 4.43 -3.83 4.28
CA HIS A 71 3.85 -4.90 3.49
C HIS A 71 4.00 -4.62 1.98
N ILE A 72 3.61 -3.42 1.54
CA ILE A 72 3.69 -3.02 0.12
C ILE A 72 5.15 -3.05 -0.38
N GLN A 73 6.09 -2.54 0.42
CA GLN A 73 7.52 -2.58 0.07
C GLN A 73 8.02 -4.01 -0.11
N LYS A 74 7.66 -4.92 0.80
CA LYS A 74 8.02 -6.34 0.69
C LYS A 74 7.46 -6.96 -0.60
N SER A 75 6.20 -6.67 -0.93
CA SER A 75 5.57 -7.16 -2.17
C SER A 75 6.25 -6.61 -3.42
N LEU A 76 6.61 -5.32 -3.45
CA LEU A 76 7.33 -4.72 -4.57
C LEU A 76 8.74 -5.32 -4.74
N SER A 77 9.48 -5.52 -3.64
CA SER A 77 10.81 -6.15 -3.70
C SER A 77 10.75 -7.60 -4.18
N ALA A 78 9.73 -8.36 -3.78
CA ALA A 78 9.53 -9.73 -4.26
C ALA A 78 9.25 -9.75 -5.78
N LEU A 79 8.38 -8.86 -6.25
CA LEU A 79 8.07 -8.72 -7.68
C LEU A 79 9.30 -8.31 -8.50
N GLU A 80 10.15 -7.42 -7.97
CA GLU A 80 11.40 -7.04 -8.64
C GLU A 80 12.41 -8.20 -8.72
N LEU A 81 12.46 -9.06 -7.71
CA LEU A 81 13.29 -10.27 -7.74
C LEU A 81 12.77 -11.27 -8.77
N GLU A 82 11.46 -11.53 -8.79
CA GLU A 82 10.82 -12.41 -9.79
C GLU A 82 11.07 -11.91 -11.21
N ALA A 83 10.92 -10.60 -11.46
CA ALA A 83 11.17 -10.00 -12.78
C ALA A 83 12.63 -10.17 -13.23
N ARG A 84 13.60 -10.09 -12.31
CA ARG A 84 15.03 -10.30 -12.62
C ARG A 84 15.35 -11.76 -12.95
N LEU A 85 14.73 -12.71 -12.25
CA LEU A 85 14.93 -14.14 -12.49
C LEU A 85 14.26 -14.61 -13.79
N ALA A 86 13.20 -13.92 -14.23
CA ALA A 86 12.48 -14.21 -15.46
C ALA A 86 13.18 -13.69 -16.74
N THR A 87 14.20 -12.84 -16.62
CA THR A 87 15.05 -12.44 -17.74
C THR A 87 16.19 -13.46 -17.94
N PRO A 88 16.26 -14.18 -19.08
CA PRO A 88 17.39 -15.07 -19.36
C PRO A 88 18.69 -14.26 -19.58
N PRO A 89 19.86 -14.89 -19.33
CA PRO A 89 21.18 -14.25 -19.47
C PRO A 89 21.51 -13.81 -20.90
#